data_AF-A0A7V9ZYX5-F1
#
_entry.id   AF-A0A7V9ZYX5-F1
#
_cell.length_a   1.000
_cell.length_b   1.000
_cell.length_c   1.000
_cell.angle_alpha   90.00
_cell.angle_beta   90.00
_cell.angle_gamma   90.00
#
_symmetry.space_group_name_H-M   'P 1'
#
loop_
_entity.id
_entity.type
_entity.pdbx_description
1 polymer ?
#
loop_
_entity_poly.entity_id
_entity_poly.type
_entity_poly.pdbx_seq_one_letter_code
_entity_poly.pdbx_strand_id
1 'polypeptide(L)'
;MLELPDRRGLRRRLLQLFPGLAACGVGLALMVRARLGLGPWDVLHQGLSTLTGLPIGILVILVGLVVLLGWVPLRQRLGIGTVCNALLIGLVIDAVLVVAPEPDRLATRWAFLLAGLALMGLGSGLYIGAGLGPGPRDGLMTGLAARGYSLRLVRTLIELSALGAGWALGGNVGIGTLLFALAIGPLVQAFLDRLTIPAPLPTE
;
A
#
# COMPACT_ATOMS: atom_id res chain seq x y z
N MET A 1 13.45 3.77 24.39
CA MET A 1 14.26 2.72 23.76
C MET A 1 13.29 1.66 23.29
N LEU A 2 13.15 1.43 21.97
CA LEU A 2 12.30 0.34 21.47
C LEU A 2 13.02 -0.96 21.84
N GLU A 3 12.44 -1.77 22.72
CA GLU A 3 12.90 -3.15 22.89
C GLU A 3 12.70 -3.84 21.54
N LEU A 4 13.79 -4.00 20.80
CA LEU A 4 13.77 -4.79 19.59
C LEU A 4 13.32 -6.20 20.00
N PRO A 5 12.33 -6.79 19.31
CA PRO A 5 11.93 -8.16 19.62
C PRO A 5 13.15 -9.06 19.57
N ASP A 6 13.21 -10.06 20.44
CA ASP A 6 14.28 -11.08 20.43
C ASP A 6 14.54 -11.55 18.98
N ARG A 7 15.78 -11.91 18.66
CA ARG A 7 16.26 -12.20 17.30
C ARG A 7 15.32 -13.14 16.53
N ARG A 8 14.70 -14.11 17.23
CA ARG A 8 13.71 -15.04 16.66
C ARG A 8 12.40 -14.34 16.27
N GLY A 9 11.89 -13.44 17.11
CA GLY A 9 10.71 -12.62 16.85
C GLY A 9 10.92 -11.63 15.70
N LEU A 10 12.07 -10.97 15.65
CA LEU A 10 12.42 -10.08 14.54
C LEU A 10 12.50 -10.85 13.21
N ARG A 11 13.15 -12.02 13.20
CA ARG A 11 13.24 -12.87 12.01
C ARG A 11 11.86 -13.27 11.50
N ARG A 12 10.95 -13.70 12.38
CA ARG A 12 9.57 -14.05 11.98
C ARG A 12 8.84 -12.86 11.35
N ARG A 13 8.95 -11.67 11.95
CA ARG A 13 8.33 -10.44 11.45
C ARG A 13 8.90 -10.05 10.07
N LEU A 14 10.21 -10.17 9.85
CA LEU A 14 10.84 -9.92 8.56
C LEU A 14 10.42 -10.94 7.48
N LEU A 15 10.35 -12.22 7.84
CA LEU A 15 9.87 -13.29 6.95
C LEU A 15 8.40 -13.09 6.55
N GLN A 16 7.61 -12.38 7.35
CA GLN A 16 6.24 -12.00 7.01
C GLN A 16 6.18 -10.69 6.21
N LEU A 17 7.02 -9.72 6.55
CA LEU A 17 7.09 -8.40 5.92
C LEU A 17 7.39 -8.50 4.41
N PHE A 18 8.49 -9.16 4.04
CA PHE A 18 8.96 -9.11 2.65
C PHE A 18 7.99 -9.78 1.65
N PRO A 19 7.45 -10.98 1.90
CA PRO A 19 6.41 -11.55 1.04
C PRO A 19 5.15 -10.70 1.01
N GLY A 20 4.79 -10.05 2.12
CA GLY A 20 3.65 -9.14 2.18
C GLY A 20 3.81 -7.95 1.24
N LEU A 21 4.95 -7.27 1.31
CA LEU A 21 5.27 -6.14 0.43
C LEU A 21 5.39 -6.55 -1.04
N ALA A 22 5.98 -7.71 -1.32
CA ALA A 22 6.05 -8.26 -2.67
C ALA A 22 4.65 -8.56 -3.21
N ALA A 23 3.77 -9.17 -2.42
CA ALA A 23 2.38 -9.43 -2.81
C ALA A 23 1.61 -8.13 -3.08
N CYS A 24 1.82 -7.07 -2.30
CA CYS A 24 1.24 -5.75 -2.59
C CYS A 24 1.71 -5.21 -3.95
N GLY A 25 3.02 -5.25 -4.22
CA GLY A 25 3.57 -4.77 -5.48
C GLY A 25 3.09 -5.56 -6.71
N VAL A 26 3.08 -6.90 -6.61
CA VAL A 26 2.51 -7.77 -7.66
C VAL A 26 1.03 -7.46 -7.86
N GLY A 27 0.27 -7.36 -6.76
CA GLY A 27 -1.16 -7.12 -6.84
C GLY A 27 -1.50 -5.80 -7.53
N LEU A 28 -0.79 -4.73 -7.19
CA LEU A 28 -0.92 -3.43 -7.83
C LEU A 28 -0.55 -3.48 -9.31
N ALA A 29 0.57 -4.11 -9.67
CA ALA A 29 0.99 -4.25 -11.06
C ALA A 29 -0.06 -4.98 -11.92
N LEU A 30 -0.70 -6.03 -11.38
CA LEU A 30 -1.80 -6.72 -12.05
C LEU A 30 -3.03 -5.80 -12.22
N MET A 31 -3.39 -5.02 -11.20
CA MET A 31 -4.47 -4.05 -11.30
C MET A 31 -4.19 -2.95 -12.35
N VAL A 32 -2.93 -2.49 -12.47
CA VAL A 32 -2.48 -1.58 -13.53
C VAL A 32 -2.67 -2.21 -14.90
N ARG A 33 -2.23 -3.46 -15.08
CA ARG A 33 -2.41 -4.20 -16.35
C ARG A 33 -3.89 -4.45 -16.67
N ALA A 34 -4.75 -4.61 -15.67
CA ALA A 34 -6.18 -4.82 -15.89
C ALA A 34 -6.88 -3.65 -16.59
N ARG A 35 -6.39 -2.41 -16.40
CA ARG A 35 -7.00 -1.18 -16.97
C ARG A 35 -8.50 -1.00 -16.67
N LEU A 36 -9.00 -1.58 -15.57
CA LEU A 36 -10.41 -1.49 -15.15
C LEU A 36 -10.65 -0.45 -14.05
N GLY A 37 -9.62 0.27 -13.61
CA GLY A 37 -9.64 1.21 -12.50
C GLY A 37 -8.69 0.80 -11.38
N LEU A 38 -8.15 1.78 -10.66
CA LEU A 38 -7.15 1.60 -9.59
C LEU A 38 -7.63 2.14 -8.25
N GLY A 39 -6.92 1.79 -7.17
CA GLY A 39 -7.13 2.40 -5.86
C GLY A 39 -6.69 3.88 -5.83
N PRO A 40 -7.18 4.72 -4.90
CA PRO A 40 -6.99 6.18 -4.91
C PRO A 40 -5.55 6.65 -5.10
N TRP A 41 -4.61 6.08 -4.36
CA TRP A 41 -3.19 6.42 -4.46
C TRP A 41 -2.56 5.92 -5.76
N ASP A 42 -3.02 4.79 -6.27
CA ASP A 42 -2.50 4.21 -7.51
C ASP A 42 -3.01 4.97 -8.73
N VAL A 43 -4.20 5.55 -8.65
CA VAL A 43 -4.69 6.56 -9.61
C VAL A 43 -3.77 7.78 -9.60
N LEU A 44 -3.31 8.25 -8.43
CA LEU A 44 -2.33 9.33 -8.33
C LEU A 44 -0.98 8.95 -8.96
N HIS A 45 -0.42 7.81 -8.59
CA HIS A 45 0.87 7.35 -9.14
C HIS A 45 0.81 7.16 -10.64
N GLN A 46 -0.28 6.59 -11.16
CA GLN A 46 -0.48 6.44 -12.60
C GLN A 46 -0.65 7.79 -13.30
N GLY A 47 -1.43 8.72 -12.75
CA GLY A 47 -1.58 10.06 -13.31
C GLY A 47 -0.24 10.82 -13.36
N LEU A 48 0.55 10.75 -12.29
CA LEU A 48 1.91 11.32 -12.27
C LEU A 48 2.86 10.64 -13.26
N SER A 49 2.72 9.33 -13.45
CA SER A 49 3.47 8.57 -14.47
C SER A 49 3.14 9.07 -15.88
N THR A 50 1.85 9.28 -16.19
CA THR A 50 1.41 9.87 -17.46
C THR A 50 1.96 11.29 -17.66
N LEU A 51 1.99 12.10 -16.60
CA LEU A 51 2.49 13.48 -16.65
C LEU A 51 4.02 13.56 -16.83
N THR A 52 4.78 12.70 -16.14
CA THR A 52 6.25 12.82 -16.03
C THR A 52 7.02 11.85 -16.93
N GLY A 53 6.38 10.79 -17.42
CA GLY A 53 7.01 9.69 -18.15
C GLY A 53 7.81 8.72 -17.26
N LEU A 54 7.85 8.94 -15.93
CA LEU A 54 8.56 8.06 -15.01
C LEU A 54 7.75 6.76 -14.75
N PRO A 55 8.41 5.63 -14.46
CA PRO A 55 7.74 4.38 -14.11
C PRO A 55 6.87 4.50 -12.85
N ILE A 56 5.71 3.83 -12.84
CA ILE A 56 4.76 3.90 -11.72
C ILE A 56 5.42 3.53 -10.39
N GLY A 57 6.27 2.51 -10.37
CA GLY A 57 6.99 2.09 -9.17
C GLY A 57 7.91 3.17 -8.61
N ILE A 58 8.61 3.90 -9.49
CA ILE A 58 9.38 5.08 -9.08
C ILE A 58 8.46 6.16 -8.48
N LEU A 59 7.31 6.45 -9.07
CA LEU A 59 6.36 7.43 -8.48
C LEU A 59 5.84 6.98 -7.11
N VAL A 60 5.58 5.68 -6.92
CA VAL A 60 5.21 5.13 -5.61
C VAL A 60 6.31 5.43 -4.57
N ILE A 61 7.58 5.23 -4.93
CA ILE A 61 8.71 5.53 -4.06
C ILE A 61 8.79 7.03 -3.75
N LEU A 62 8.77 7.87 -4.79
CA LEU A 62 8.92 9.33 -4.64
C LEU A 62 7.78 9.94 -3.82
N VAL A 63 6.53 9.58 -4.12
CA VAL A 63 5.37 10.02 -3.34
C VAL A 63 5.45 9.50 -1.91
N GLY A 64 5.85 8.24 -1.73
CA GLY A 64 6.12 7.67 -0.40
C GLY A 64 7.12 8.49 0.40
N LEU A 65 8.25 8.86 -0.20
CA LEU A 65 9.27 9.71 0.43
C LEU A 65 8.73 11.10 0.78
N VAL A 66 7.96 11.73 -0.12
CA VAL A 66 7.31 13.03 0.14
C VAL A 66 6.36 12.93 1.35
N VAL A 67 5.56 11.86 1.42
CA VAL A 67 4.66 11.62 2.55
C VAL A 67 5.45 11.42 3.85
N LEU A 68 6.59 10.71 3.81
CA LEU A 68 7.46 10.55 4.97
C LEU A 68 8.11 11.87 5.42
N LEU A 69 8.40 12.80 4.51
CA LEU A 69 8.81 14.16 4.92
C LEU A 69 7.69 14.87 5.68
N GLY A 70 6.44 14.65 5.28
CA GLY A 70 5.25 15.13 6.01
C GLY A 70 5.11 14.57 7.43
N TRP A 71 5.82 13.48 7.77
CA TRP A 71 5.84 12.95 9.13
C TRP A 71 6.75 13.71 10.09
N VAL A 72 7.75 14.45 9.58
CA VAL A 72 8.68 15.23 10.40
C VAL A 72 7.94 16.15 11.38
N PRO A 73 6.97 16.99 10.94
CA PRO A 73 6.20 17.78 11.88
C PRO A 73 5.33 16.91 12.80
N LEU A 74 4.84 15.75 12.34
CA LEU A 74 3.99 14.83 13.10
C LEU A 74 4.75 14.04 14.17
N ARG A 75 6.09 14.07 14.19
CA ARG A 75 6.96 13.31 15.09
C ARG A 75 6.65 11.80 15.09
N GLN A 76 6.21 11.28 13.95
CA GLN A 76 5.96 9.84 13.78
C GLN A 76 7.28 9.08 13.69
N ARG A 77 7.34 7.92 14.35
CA ARG A 77 8.55 7.09 14.38
C ARG A 77 8.62 6.24 13.10
N LEU A 78 9.77 6.30 12.43
CA LEU A 78 10.07 5.44 11.29
C LEU A 78 10.38 4.02 11.76
N GLY A 79 9.66 3.04 11.22
CA GLY A 79 9.97 1.63 11.38
C GLY A 79 10.69 1.06 10.15
N ILE A 80 11.35 -0.08 10.32
CA ILE A 80 11.96 -0.82 9.18
C ILE A 80 10.89 -1.14 8.14
N GLY A 81 9.68 -1.54 8.59
CA GLY A 81 8.54 -1.81 7.72
C GLY A 81 8.12 -0.59 6.89
N THR A 82 8.25 0.62 7.44
CA THR A 82 7.91 1.87 6.74
C THR A 82 8.85 2.11 5.55
N VAL A 83 10.17 1.99 5.76
CA VAL A 83 11.18 2.20 4.71
C VAL A 83 11.07 1.09 3.66
N CYS A 84 10.97 -0.17 4.10
CA CYS A 84 10.79 -1.29 3.19
C CYS A 84 9.51 -1.16 2.37
N ASN A 85 8.40 -0.72 2.97
CA ASN A 85 7.14 -0.50 2.25
C ASN A 85 7.30 0.55 1.14
N ALA A 86 7.87 1.72 1.48
CA ALA A 86 8.06 2.81 0.54
C ALA A 86 8.92 2.40 -0.67
N LEU A 87 9.95 1.58 -0.45
CA LEU A 87 10.90 1.17 -1.49
C LEU A 87 10.44 -0.08 -2.25
N LEU A 88 10.15 -1.17 -1.53
CA LEU A 88 10.02 -2.49 -2.13
C LEU A 88 8.74 -2.64 -2.95
N ILE A 89 7.64 -2.00 -2.54
CA ILE A 89 6.40 -2.05 -3.32
C ILE A 89 6.64 -1.44 -4.70
N GLY A 90 7.25 -0.25 -4.76
CA GLY A 90 7.58 0.41 -6.03
C GLY A 90 8.49 -0.45 -6.92
N LEU A 91 9.58 -0.98 -6.37
CA LEU A 91 10.50 -1.85 -7.10
C LEU A 91 9.82 -3.10 -7.68
N VAL A 92 8.94 -3.73 -6.89
CA VAL A 92 8.22 -4.94 -7.33
C VAL A 92 7.20 -4.60 -8.41
N ILE A 93 6.53 -3.44 -8.33
CA ILE A 93 5.59 -2.99 -9.37
C ILE A 93 6.30 -2.90 -10.72
N ASP A 94 7.40 -2.16 -10.79
CA ASP A 94 8.12 -1.96 -12.05
C ASP A 94 8.69 -3.29 -12.57
N ALA A 95 9.27 -4.12 -11.71
CA ALA A 95 9.76 -5.45 -12.08
C ALA A 95 8.66 -6.35 -12.65
N VAL A 96 7.46 -6.36 -12.04
CA VAL A 96 6.32 -7.15 -12.52
C VAL A 96 5.78 -6.57 -13.81
N LEU A 97 5.69 -5.25 -13.94
CA LEU A 97 5.20 -4.61 -15.16
C LEU A 97 6.11 -4.91 -16.37
N VAL A 98 7.42 -5.08 -16.19
CA VAL A 98 8.32 -5.49 -17.28
C VAL A 98 7.93 -6.85 -17.87
N VAL A 99 7.51 -7.80 -17.03
CA VAL A 99 7.25 -9.20 -17.45
C VAL A 99 5.77 -9.54 -17.64
N ALA A 100 4.87 -8.80 -16.98
CA ALA A 100 3.43 -9.05 -17.05
C ALA A 100 2.90 -8.58 -18.41
N PRO A 101 2.24 -9.47 -19.19
CA PRO A 101 1.72 -9.10 -20.51
C PRO A 101 0.53 -8.13 -20.40
N GLU A 102 0.26 -7.41 -21.50
CA GLU A 102 -0.96 -6.64 -21.62
C GLU A 102 -2.16 -7.56 -21.92
N PRO A 103 -3.23 -7.52 -21.12
CA PRO A 103 -4.39 -8.36 -21.36
C PRO A 103 -5.28 -7.78 -22.48
N ASP A 104 -5.41 -8.54 -23.58
CA ASP A 104 -6.29 -8.19 -24.71
C ASP A 104 -7.76 -8.49 -24.43
N ARG A 105 -8.03 -9.57 -23.68
CA ARG A 105 -9.39 -10.04 -23.41
C ARG A 105 -9.94 -9.46 -22.11
N LEU A 106 -11.21 -9.06 -22.13
CA LEU A 106 -11.91 -8.55 -20.94
C LEU A 106 -11.89 -9.55 -19.77
N ALA A 107 -12.02 -10.85 -20.05
CA ALA A 107 -11.93 -11.90 -19.03
C ALA A 107 -10.56 -11.90 -18.30
N THR A 108 -9.46 -11.73 -19.04
CA THR A 108 -8.11 -11.67 -18.45
C THR A 108 -7.92 -10.39 -17.62
N ARG A 109 -8.50 -9.27 -18.06
CA ARG A 109 -8.51 -8.02 -17.28
C ARG A 109 -9.21 -8.18 -15.94
N TRP A 110 -10.37 -8.85 -15.93
CA TRP A 110 -11.08 -9.19 -14.70
C TRP A 110 -10.28 -10.13 -13.81
N ALA A 111 -9.65 -11.17 -14.38
CA ALA A 111 -8.80 -12.07 -13.63
C ALA A 111 -7.63 -11.31 -12.97
N PHE A 112 -6.99 -10.39 -13.69
CA PHE A 112 -5.90 -9.55 -13.16
C PHE A 112 -6.38 -8.61 -12.06
N LEU A 113 -7.53 -7.96 -12.24
CA LEU A 113 -8.12 -7.08 -11.22
C LEU A 113 -8.42 -7.85 -9.93
N LEU A 114 -9.10 -9.00 -10.04
CA LEU A 114 -9.51 -9.81 -8.89
C LEU A 114 -8.31 -10.45 -8.18
N ALA A 115 -7.36 -11.01 -8.94
CA ALA A 115 -6.12 -11.54 -8.38
C ALA A 115 -5.30 -10.43 -7.72
N GLY A 116 -5.21 -9.27 -8.35
CA GLY A 116 -4.48 -8.13 -7.83
C GLY A 116 -5.08 -7.61 -6.52
N LEU A 117 -6.40 -7.52 -6.44
CA LEU A 117 -7.14 -7.13 -5.24
C LEU A 117 -6.95 -8.13 -4.10
N ALA A 118 -6.99 -9.44 -4.41
CA ALA A 118 -6.76 -10.50 -3.43
C ALA A 118 -5.32 -10.46 -2.89
N LEU A 119 -4.32 -10.31 -3.79
CA LEU A 119 -2.91 -10.18 -3.42
C LEU A 119 -2.64 -8.91 -2.62
N MET A 120 -3.30 -7.80 -2.94
CA MET A 120 -3.20 -6.57 -2.17
C MET A 120 -3.75 -6.74 -0.75
N GLY A 121 -4.90 -7.42 -0.59
CA GLY A 121 -5.47 -7.74 0.71
C GLY A 121 -4.54 -8.63 1.54
N LEU A 122 -4.07 -9.74 0.95
CA LEU A 122 -3.13 -10.68 1.59
C LEU A 122 -1.82 -9.99 1.96
N GLY A 123 -1.24 -9.26 1.01
CA GLY A 123 0.02 -8.56 1.17
C GLY A 123 -0.04 -7.52 2.27
N SER A 124 -1.11 -6.74 2.31
CA SER A 124 -1.36 -5.75 3.36
C SER A 124 -1.52 -6.42 4.73
N GLY A 125 -2.25 -7.54 4.81
CA GLY A 125 -2.38 -8.30 6.06
C GLY A 125 -1.05 -8.86 6.57
N LEU A 126 -0.23 -9.41 5.69
CA LEU A 126 1.13 -9.89 6.00
C LEU A 126 2.02 -8.73 6.48
N TYR A 127 2.07 -7.65 5.70
CA TYR A 127 2.87 -6.48 5.95
C TYR A 127 2.51 -5.80 7.28
N ILE A 128 1.25 -5.42 7.45
CA ILE A 128 0.78 -4.70 8.63
C ILE A 128 0.86 -5.64 9.85
N GLY A 129 0.46 -6.90 9.70
CA GLY A 129 0.52 -7.92 10.75
C GLY A 129 1.94 -8.22 11.24
N ALA A 130 2.98 -7.91 10.44
CA ALA A 130 4.36 -8.02 10.88
C ALA A 130 4.72 -6.98 11.96
N GLY A 131 3.95 -5.90 12.11
CA GLY A 131 4.11 -4.92 13.19
C GLY A 131 5.45 -4.19 13.20
N LEU A 132 6.10 -4.02 12.04
CA LEU A 132 7.41 -3.37 11.91
C LEU A 132 7.34 -1.89 11.50
N GLY A 133 6.16 -1.29 11.61
CA GLY A 133 5.90 0.12 11.30
C GLY A 133 4.89 0.30 10.15
N PRO A 134 4.03 1.34 10.23
CA PRO A 134 3.00 1.60 9.23
C PRO A 134 3.60 2.17 7.93
N GLY A 135 2.83 2.12 6.84
CA GLY A 135 3.27 2.61 5.53
C GLY A 135 3.24 4.13 5.52
N PRO A 136 3.93 4.82 4.60
CA PRO A 136 3.95 6.28 4.55
C PRO A 136 2.54 6.90 4.64
N ARG A 137 1.59 6.38 3.86
CA ARG A 137 0.17 6.76 3.89
C ARG A 137 -0.46 6.50 5.27
N ASP A 138 -0.32 5.30 5.79
CA ASP A 138 -0.98 4.87 7.01
C ASP A 138 -0.52 5.70 8.22
N GLY A 139 0.79 5.98 8.33
CA GLY A 139 1.32 6.80 9.41
C GLY A 139 1.01 8.30 9.26
N LEU A 140 0.78 8.80 8.04
CA LEU A 140 0.23 10.14 7.86
C LEU A 140 -1.19 10.22 8.46
N MET A 141 -2.01 9.21 8.16
CA MET A 141 -3.38 9.11 8.67
C MET A 141 -3.43 8.99 10.20
N THR A 142 -2.65 8.08 10.78
CA THR A 142 -2.63 7.89 12.23
C THR A 142 -1.95 9.05 12.95
N GLY A 143 -0.96 9.70 12.33
CA GLY A 143 -0.29 10.86 12.92
C GLY A 143 -1.15 12.12 12.98
N LEU A 144 -2.01 12.33 11.99
CA LEU A 144 -3.03 13.39 12.05
C LEU A 144 -4.12 13.03 13.07
N ALA A 145 -4.55 11.76 13.13
CA ALA A 145 -5.53 11.32 14.14
C ALA A 145 -5.00 11.52 15.58
N ALA A 146 -3.71 11.28 15.80
CA ALA A 146 -3.04 11.52 17.09
C ALA A 146 -3.03 13.00 17.50
N ARG A 147 -3.34 13.94 16.60
CA ARG A 147 -3.53 15.37 16.90
C ARG A 147 -4.97 15.77 17.22
N GLY A 148 -5.88 14.81 17.36
CA GLY A 148 -7.27 15.04 17.74
C GLY A 148 -8.26 15.09 16.56
N TYR A 149 -7.79 14.89 15.32
CA TYR A 149 -8.69 14.77 14.17
C TYR A 149 -9.34 13.39 14.10
N SER A 150 -10.58 13.31 13.59
CA SER A 150 -11.24 12.02 13.34
C SER A 150 -10.48 11.21 12.28
N LEU A 151 -10.11 9.98 12.61
CA LEU A 151 -9.42 9.06 11.70
C LEU A 151 -10.21 8.83 10.40
N ARG A 152 -11.56 8.74 10.51
CA ARG A 152 -12.44 8.57 9.35
C ARG A 152 -12.37 9.78 8.42
N LEU A 153 -12.41 10.99 8.98
CA LEU A 153 -12.34 12.24 8.22
C LEU A 153 -11.00 12.36 7.50
N VAL A 154 -9.89 12.20 8.23
CA VAL A 154 -8.52 12.27 7.70
C VAL A 154 -8.34 11.28 6.56
N ARG A 155 -8.72 10.01 6.77
CA ARG A 155 -8.68 8.97 5.73
C ARG A 155 -9.42 9.42 4.48
N THR A 156 -10.67 9.83 4.65
CA THR A 156 -11.55 10.18 3.53
C THR A 156 -10.99 11.34 2.72
N LEU A 157 -10.54 12.40 3.39
CA LEU A 157 -9.96 13.57 2.72
C LEU A 157 -8.69 13.21 1.94
N ILE A 158 -7.80 12.43 2.56
CA ILE A 158 -6.55 12.00 1.92
C ILE A 158 -6.83 11.11 0.70
N GLU A 159 -7.72 10.11 0.84
CA GLU A 159 -8.10 9.24 -0.29
C GLU A 159 -8.74 10.03 -1.43
N LEU A 160 -9.72 10.88 -1.13
CA LEU A 160 -10.42 11.64 -2.16
C LEU A 160 -9.50 12.66 -2.83
N SER A 161 -8.56 13.25 -2.09
CA SER A 161 -7.57 14.17 -2.65
C SER A 161 -6.61 13.44 -3.60
N ALA A 162 -6.09 12.27 -3.20
CA ALA A 162 -5.24 11.45 -4.04
C ALA A 162 -5.98 10.98 -5.31
N LEU A 163 -7.21 10.48 -5.14
CA LEU A 163 -8.06 10.04 -6.24
C LEU A 163 -8.37 11.18 -7.21
N GLY A 164 -8.80 12.33 -6.69
CA GLY A 164 -9.15 13.50 -7.49
C GLY A 164 -7.96 14.08 -8.26
N ALA A 165 -6.83 14.24 -7.57
CA ALA A 165 -5.59 14.72 -8.21
C ALA A 165 -5.10 13.73 -9.28
N GLY A 166 -5.07 12.43 -8.96
CA GLY A 166 -4.67 11.41 -9.90
C GLY A 166 -5.58 11.33 -11.12
N TRP A 167 -6.89 11.42 -10.92
CA TRP A 167 -7.86 11.38 -12.00
C TRP A 167 -7.73 12.60 -12.92
N ALA A 168 -7.54 13.80 -12.35
CA ALA A 168 -7.28 15.01 -13.11
C ALA A 168 -5.99 14.92 -13.95
N LEU A 169 -5.01 14.14 -13.49
CA LEU A 169 -3.75 13.85 -14.20
C LEU A 169 -3.86 12.68 -15.20
N GLY A 170 -5.06 12.12 -15.41
CA GLY A 170 -5.29 11.02 -16.36
C GLY A 170 -5.09 9.61 -15.79
N GLY A 171 -5.03 9.47 -14.45
CA GLY A 171 -5.08 8.17 -13.80
C GLY A 171 -6.40 7.44 -14.04
N ASN A 172 -6.35 6.10 -14.15
CA ASN A 172 -7.49 5.28 -14.51
C ASN A 172 -8.45 5.09 -13.34
N VAL A 173 -9.62 5.71 -13.44
CA VAL A 173 -10.76 5.53 -12.55
C VAL A 173 -11.83 4.72 -13.27
N GLY A 174 -12.31 3.65 -12.65
CA GLY A 174 -13.31 2.77 -13.25
C GLY A 174 -13.99 1.84 -12.26
N ILE A 175 -14.62 0.78 -12.76
CA ILE A 175 -15.32 -0.21 -11.92
C ILE A 175 -14.38 -0.87 -10.90
N GLY A 176 -13.12 -1.08 -11.28
CA GLY A 176 -12.07 -1.58 -10.40
C GLY A 176 -11.78 -0.65 -9.21
N THR A 177 -11.92 0.66 -9.38
CA THR A 177 -11.78 1.65 -8.30
C THR A 177 -12.90 1.49 -7.27
N LEU A 178 -14.14 1.32 -7.73
CA LEU A 178 -15.29 1.08 -6.85
C LEU A 178 -15.15 -0.24 -6.10
N LEU A 179 -14.78 -1.31 -6.83
CA LEU A 179 -14.52 -2.62 -6.24
C LEU A 179 -13.40 -2.57 -5.21
N PHE A 180 -12.30 -1.88 -5.50
CA PHE A 180 -11.21 -1.67 -4.56
C PHE A 180 -11.70 -0.96 -3.30
N ALA A 181 -12.42 0.16 -3.44
CA ALA A 181 -12.93 0.93 -2.32
C ALA A 181 -13.85 0.11 -1.39
N LEU A 182 -14.69 -0.76 -1.97
CA LEU A 182 -15.62 -1.59 -1.23
C LEU A 182 -14.96 -2.84 -0.60
N ALA A 183 -14.03 -3.47 -1.30
CA ALA A 183 -13.51 -4.78 -0.93
C ALA A 183 -12.21 -4.72 -0.12
N ILE A 184 -11.35 -3.70 -0.31
CA ILE A 184 -10.02 -3.71 0.29
C ILE A 184 -10.07 -3.68 1.82
N GLY A 185 -10.99 -2.92 2.42
CA GLY A 185 -11.16 -2.86 3.87
C GLY A 185 -11.48 -4.24 4.47
N PRO A 186 -12.58 -4.88 4.07
CA PRO A 186 -12.92 -6.23 4.52
C PRO A 186 -11.84 -7.28 4.25
N LEU A 187 -11.19 -7.25 3.08
CA LEU A 187 -10.11 -8.19 2.75
C LEU A 187 -8.91 -8.04 3.69
N VAL A 188 -8.43 -6.81 3.87
CA VAL A 188 -7.29 -6.53 4.76
C VAL A 188 -7.62 -6.95 6.20
N GLN A 189 -8.83 -6.63 6.70
CA GLN A 189 -9.26 -7.05 8.04
C GLN A 189 -9.22 -8.58 8.19
N ALA A 190 -9.81 -9.32 7.24
CA ALA A 190 -9.86 -10.77 7.29
C ALA A 190 -8.48 -11.45 7.30
N PHE A 191 -7.48 -10.83 6.64
CA PHE A 191 -6.10 -11.30 6.68
C PHE A 191 -5.37 -10.85 7.95
N LEU A 192 -5.59 -9.63 8.43
CA LEU A 192 -5.02 -9.14 9.68
C LEU A 192 -5.41 -10.00 10.88
N ASP A 193 -6.69 -10.37 10.99
CA ASP A 193 -7.19 -11.21 12.08
C ASP A 193 -6.48 -12.58 12.16
N ARG A 194 -5.95 -13.07 11.03
CA ARG A 194 -5.25 -14.37 10.93
C ARG A 194 -3.73 -14.27 10.97
N LEU A 195 -3.17 -13.14 10.54
CA LEU A 195 -1.73 -13.02 10.26
C LEU A 195 -1.00 -12.09 11.23
N THR A 196 -1.71 -11.37 12.10
CA THR A 196 -1.05 -10.47 13.06
C THR A 196 -0.15 -11.25 14.01
N ILE A 197 1.11 -10.84 14.12
CA ILE A 197 2.04 -11.35 15.13
C ILE A 197 1.85 -10.52 16.41
N PRO A 198 1.34 -11.12 17.51
CA PRO A 198 1.13 -10.42 18.77
C PRO A 198 2.41 -9.73 19.25
N ALA A 199 2.27 -8.58 19.90
CA ALA A 199 3.38 -7.97 20.62
C ALA A 199 3.84 -8.91 21.74
N PRO A 200 5.14 -8.94 22.09
CA PRO A 200 5.59 -9.62 23.31
C PRO A 200 4.78 -9.11 24.50
N LEU A 201 4.36 -10.01 25.40
CA LEU A 201 3.74 -9.61 26.66
C LEU A 201 4.73 -8.71 27.42
N PRO A 202 4.26 -7.62 28.08
CA PRO A 202 5.12 -6.85 28.96
C PRO A 202 5.72 -7.80 29.99
N THR A 203 7.04 -7.81 30.14
CA THR A 203 7.68 -8.42 31.31
C THR A 203 7.31 -7.58 32.53
N GLU A 204 6.60 -8.19 33.49
CA GLU A 204 6.34 -7.59 34.81
C GLU A 204 7.63 -7.28 35.57
#